data_AF-A0A317MLK7-F1
#
_entry.id   AF-A0A317MLK7-F1
#
_cell.length_a   1.000
_cell.length_b   1.000
_cell.length_c   1.000
_cell.angle_alpha   90.00
_cell.angle_beta   90.00
_cell.angle_gamma   90.00
#
_symmetry.space_group_name_H-M   'P 1'
#
loop_
_entity.id
_entity.type
_entity.pdbx_description
1 polymer ?
#
loop_
_entity_poly.entity_id
_entity_poly.type
_entity_poly.pdbx_seq_one_letter_code
_entity_poly.pdbx_strand_id
1 'polypeptide(L)'
;MDERKTWEWLVRELTEGAETTVQPGGAGAPVTYRAASRAEVLPGERGIRIGCFQGRELEESMVLHLDPPTLAARLRDLVEEAVAAFGTRREEGLTEAFELLMVHLQETVDTARPGEVHLVPARGGFDSLRDPPVSR
;
A
#
# COMPACT_ATOMS: atom_id res chain seq x y z
N MET A 1 0.88 -7.41 -16.88
CA MET A 1 0.19 -6.47 -15.99
C MET A 1 0.33 -5.07 -16.56
N ASP A 2 -0.75 -4.31 -16.59
CA ASP A 2 -0.77 -2.93 -17.06
C ASP A 2 -0.44 -1.99 -15.90
N GLU A 3 0.72 -1.32 -15.96
CA GLU A 3 1.24 -0.45 -14.90
C GLU A 3 0.26 0.68 -14.55
N ARG A 4 -0.41 1.23 -15.57
CA ARG A 4 -1.35 2.33 -15.42
C ARG A 4 -2.62 1.86 -14.73
N LYS A 5 -3.16 0.71 -15.14
CA LYS A 5 -4.34 0.13 -14.51
C LYS A 5 -4.08 -0.20 -13.04
N THR A 6 -2.89 -0.74 -12.73
CA THR A 6 -2.48 -1.04 -11.36
C THR A 6 -2.34 0.22 -10.52
N TRP A 7 -1.77 1.28 -11.08
CA TRP A 7 -1.67 2.58 -10.43
C TRP A 7 -3.04 3.19 -10.13
N GLU A 8 -3.94 3.19 -11.12
CA GLU A 8 -5.30 3.69 -10.96
C GLU A 8 -6.06 2.90 -9.89
N TRP A 9 -5.83 1.59 -9.79
CA TRP A 9 -6.37 0.78 -8.71
C TRP A 9 -5.87 1.24 -7.34
N LEU A 10 -4.56 1.39 -7.15
CA LEU A 10 -4.00 1.88 -5.88
C LEU A 10 -4.57 3.26 -5.49
N VAL A 11 -4.58 4.20 -6.43
CA VAL A 11 -5.11 5.55 -6.20
C VAL A 11 -6.58 5.49 -5.80
N ARG A 12 -7.38 4.67 -6.48
CA ARG A 12 -8.79 4.50 -6.17
C ARG A 12 -8.97 3.99 -4.74
N GLU A 13 -8.30 2.91 -4.36
CA GLU A 13 -8.42 2.32 -3.02
C GLU A 13 -8.04 3.36 -1.95
N LEU A 14 -6.90 4.04 -2.11
CA LEU A 14 -6.44 5.07 -1.17
C LEU A 14 -7.30 6.34 -1.14
N THR A 15 -8.12 6.59 -2.16
CA THR A 15 -8.99 7.79 -2.21
C THR A 15 -10.38 7.49 -1.70
N GLU A 16 -10.92 6.32 -2.06
CA GLU A 16 -12.29 5.91 -1.75
C GLU A 16 -12.43 5.34 -0.33
N GLY A 17 -11.32 5.04 0.35
CA GLY A 17 -11.36 4.45 1.69
C GLY A 17 -12.02 3.08 1.69
N ALA A 18 -11.83 2.33 0.59
CA ALA A 18 -12.44 1.04 0.36
C ALA A 18 -12.11 0.09 1.52
N GLU A 19 -13.16 -0.55 2.05
CA GLU A 19 -13.03 -1.52 3.12
C GLU A 19 -12.94 -2.91 2.49
N THR A 20 -11.77 -3.53 2.61
CA THR A 20 -11.54 -4.90 2.14
C THR A 20 -11.40 -5.80 3.36
N THR A 21 -12.29 -6.78 3.47
CA THR A 21 -12.12 -7.87 4.44
C THR A 21 -11.39 -9.00 3.75
N VAL A 22 -10.15 -9.25 4.19
CA VAL A 22 -9.37 -10.37 3.72
C VAL A 22 -9.66 -11.56 4.62
N GLN A 23 -10.12 -12.65 4.01
CA GLN A 23 -10.25 -13.94 4.65
C GLN A 23 -8.93 -14.68 4.43
N PRO A 24 -8.04 -14.80 5.43
CA PRO A 24 -6.89 -15.67 5.26
C PRO A 24 -7.42 -17.09 5.05
N GLY A 25 -6.93 -17.80 4.03
CA GLY A 25 -7.32 -19.17 3.67
C GLY A 25 -6.93 -20.24 4.69
N GLY A 26 -6.68 -19.86 5.95
CA GLY A 26 -6.34 -20.70 7.10
C GLY A 26 -7.08 -20.27 8.37
N ALA A 27 -6.72 -20.83 9.52
CA ALA A 27 -7.39 -20.65 10.82
C ALA A 27 -7.19 -19.25 11.48
N GLY A 28 -6.98 -18.21 10.68
CA GLY A 28 -6.91 -16.81 11.15
C GLY A 28 -8.28 -16.15 11.15
N ALA A 29 -8.50 -15.20 12.07
CA ALA A 29 -9.68 -14.35 12.00
C ALA A 29 -9.61 -13.47 10.73
N PRO A 30 -10.75 -13.16 10.07
CA PRO A 30 -10.77 -12.20 8.99
C PRO A 30 -10.18 -10.87 9.44
N VAL A 31 -9.32 -10.27 8.61
CA VAL A 31 -8.80 -8.94 8.89
C VAL A 31 -9.44 -7.96 7.93
N THR A 32 -10.15 -7.00 8.51
CA THR A 32 -10.78 -5.91 7.77
C THR A 32 -9.83 -4.73 7.72
N TYR A 33 -9.44 -4.36 6.51
CA TYR A 33 -8.59 -3.22 6.25
C TYR A 33 -9.41 -2.15 5.55
N ARG A 34 -9.38 -0.93 6.07
CA ARG A 34 -9.97 0.24 5.41
C ARG A 34 -8.87 1.03 4.72
N ALA A 35 -8.94 1.24 3.42
CA ALA A 35 -7.96 2.06 2.75
C ALA A 35 -8.05 3.52 3.23
N ALA A 36 -7.08 4.34 2.83
CA ALA A 36 -7.02 5.76 3.17
C ALA A 36 -8.26 6.53 2.71
N SER A 37 -8.63 7.59 3.43
CA SER A 37 -9.70 8.51 3.01
C SER A 37 -9.13 9.93 3.03
N ARG A 38 -8.75 10.45 1.86
CA ARG A 38 -7.92 11.67 1.58
C ARG A 38 -6.49 11.33 1.16
N ALA A 39 -6.36 10.65 0.03
CA ALA A 39 -5.13 10.56 -0.72
C ALA A 39 -5.10 11.60 -1.87
N GLU A 40 -3.94 12.18 -2.14
CA GLU A 40 -3.69 13.11 -3.24
C GLU A 40 -2.45 12.65 -4.02
N VAL A 41 -2.62 12.42 -5.33
CA VAL A 41 -1.49 12.11 -6.21
C VAL A 41 -0.65 13.37 -6.40
N LEU A 42 0.65 13.29 -6.10
CA LEU A 42 1.55 14.42 -6.23
C LEU A 42 1.88 14.72 -7.71
N PRO A 43 2.19 15.99 -8.06
CA PRO A 43 2.54 16.36 -9.42
C PRO A 43 3.69 15.53 -10.00
N GLY A 44 3.49 15.05 -11.24
CA GLY A 44 4.48 14.23 -11.94
C GLY A 44 4.64 12.81 -11.38
N GLU A 45 3.62 12.27 -10.71
CA GLU A 45 3.57 10.89 -10.19
C GLU A 45 4.71 10.55 -9.22
N ARG A 46 5.26 11.56 -8.52
CA ARG A 46 6.34 11.38 -7.53
C ARG A 46 5.85 10.82 -6.18
N GLY A 47 4.68 10.20 -6.17
CA GLY A 47 4.07 9.62 -4.97
C GLY A 47 2.65 10.09 -4.68
N ILE A 48 2.14 9.62 -3.55
CA ILE A 48 0.78 9.86 -3.06
C ILE A 48 0.86 10.42 -1.64
N ARG A 49 0.29 11.61 -1.42
CA ARG A 49 0.13 12.17 -0.07
C ARG A 49 -1.10 11.55 0.58
N ILE A 50 -0.96 11.07 1.80
CA ILE A 50 -1.99 10.41 2.61
C ILE A 50 -2.20 11.24 3.87
N GLY A 51 -3.37 11.87 4.00
CA GLY A 51 -3.71 12.67 5.20
C GLY A 51 -4.55 11.90 6.23
N CYS A 52 -5.18 10.80 5.82
CA CYS A 52 -5.97 9.95 6.69
C CYS A 52 -5.91 8.52 6.20
N PHE A 53 -5.66 7.60 7.13
CA PHE A 53 -5.47 6.18 6.86
C PHE A 53 -6.39 5.38 7.78
N GLN A 54 -7.14 4.41 7.23
CA GLN A 54 -8.11 3.62 8.01
C GLN A 54 -9.19 4.43 8.76
N GLY A 55 -9.58 5.59 8.21
CA GLY A 55 -10.53 6.50 8.88
C GLY A 55 -9.95 7.23 10.10
N ARG A 56 -8.63 7.17 10.32
CA ARG A 56 -7.90 7.95 11.31
C ARG A 56 -7.15 9.09 10.61
N GLU A 57 -7.38 10.33 11.05
CA GLU A 57 -6.54 11.44 10.62
C GLU A 57 -5.11 11.22 11.15
N LEU A 58 -4.14 11.34 10.25
CA LEU A 58 -2.73 11.25 10.63
C LEU A 58 -2.31 12.59 11.23
N GLU A 59 -1.53 12.57 12.31
CA GLU A 59 -0.99 13.79 12.94
C GLU A 59 -0.17 14.62 11.93
N GLU A 60 0.59 13.92 11.08
CA GLU A 60 1.29 14.48 9.93
C GLU A 60 0.92 13.70 8.68
N SER A 61 0.64 14.39 7.56
CA SER A 61 0.39 13.71 6.29
C SER A 61 1.64 12.98 5.81
N MET A 62 1.50 11.71 5.49
CA MET A 62 2.58 10.88 4.97
C MET A 62 2.64 10.93 3.44
N VAL A 63 3.80 10.72 2.86
CA VAL A 63 4.02 10.66 1.41
C VAL A 63 4.52 9.28 1.05
N LEU A 64 3.72 8.54 0.30
CA LEU A 64 4.08 7.27 -0.32
C LEU A 64 4.86 7.54 -1.61
N HIS A 65 6.17 7.28 -1.62
CA HIS A 65 7.06 7.47 -2.76
C HIS A 65 7.02 6.25 -3.66
N LEU A 66 6.09 6.23 -4.60
CA LEU A 66 5.89 5.13 -5.53
C LEU A 66 5.49 5.69 -6.90
N ASP A 67 6.04 5.11 -7.96
CA ASP A 67 5.62 5.36 -9.34
C ASP A 67 4.95 4.09 -9.94
N PRO A 68 4.21 4.21 -11.06
CA PRO A 68 3.51 3.07 -11.65
C PRO A 68 4.41 1.87 -11.98
N PRO A 69 5.60 2.04 -12.60
CA PRO A 69 6.50 0.92 -12.87
C PRO A 69 6.98 0.21 -11.60
N THR A 70 7.30 0.96 -10.55
CA THR A 70 7.75 0.41 -9.27
C THR A 70 6.63 -0.36 -8.58
N LEU A 71 5.40 0.17 -8.57
CA LEU A 71 4.23 -0.55 -8.06
C LEU A 71 4.02 -1.87 -8.81
N ALA A 72 4.09 -1.83 -10.13
CA ALA A 72 3.93 -3.01 -10.97
C ALA A 72 5.05 -4.05 -10.75
N ALA A 73 6.29 -3.63 -10.51
CA ALA A 73 7.35 -4.54 -10.12
C ALA A 73 7.08 -5.17 -8.75
N ARG A 74 6.69 -4.34 -7.77
CA ARG A 74 6.39 -4.80 -6.41
C ARG A 74 5.27 -5.82 -6.34
N LEU A 75 4.15 -5.58 -7.01
CA LEU A 75 3.04 -6.53 -6.97
C LEU A 75 3.44 -7.89 -7.56
N ARG A 76 4.27 -7.91 -8.62
CA ARG A 76 4.79 -9.17 -9.18
C ARG A 76 5.65 -9.92 -8.18
N ASP A 77 6.50 -9.21 -7.44
CA ASP A 77 7.38 -9.82 -6.44
C ASP A 77 6.60 -10.37 -5.25
N LEU A 78 5.45 -9.76 -4.91
CA LEU A 78 4.61 -10.15 -3.77
C LEU A 78 3.64 -11.31 -4.08
N VAL A 79 3.42 -11.67 -5.36
CA VAL A 79 2.39 -12.66 -5.74
C VAL A 79 2.49 -13.96 -4.94
N GLU A 80 3.66 -14.60 -4.95
CA GLU A 80 3.79 -15.94 -4.33
C GLU A 80 3.73 -15.86 -2.80
N GLU A 81 4.26 -14.79 -2.20
CA GLU A 81 4.17 -14.55 -0.76
C GLU A 81 2.72 -14.31 -0.33
N ALA A 82 1.98 -13.51 -1.09
CA ALA A 82 0.60 -13.19 -0.80
C ALA A 82 -0.34 -14.39 -1.01
N VAL A 83 -0.13 -15.17 -2.07
CA VAL A 83 -0.88 -16.42 -2.28
C VAL A 83 -0.61 -17.41 -1.15
N ALA A 84 0.63 -17.51 -0.66
CA ALA A 84 0.96 -18.35 0.48
C ALA A 84 0.32 -17.84 1.78
N ALA A 85 0.28 -16.52 2.00
CA ALA A 85 -0.28 -15.90 3.20
C ALA A 85 -1.82 -16.00 3.24
N PHE A 86 -2.49 -15.75 2.11
CA PHE A 86 -3.94 -15.70 2.02
C PHE A 86 -4.56 -17.01 1.53
N GLY A 87 -3.78 -17.97 1.05
CA GLY A 87 -4.28 -19.30 0.63
C GLY A 87 -5.21 -19.28 -0.58
N THR A 88 -5.31 -18.15 -1.29
CA THR A 88 -6.13 -17.97 -2.50
C THR A 88 -5.27 -17.44 -3.64
N ARG A 89 -5.71 -17.64 -4.88
CA ARG A 89 -5.04 -17.09 -6.08
C ARG A 89 -6.09 -16.54 -7.05
N ARG A 90 -6.42 -15.25 -6.89
CA ARG A 90 -7.33 -14.50 -7.77
C ARG A 90 -6.53 -13.66 -8.74
N GLU A 91 -6.97 -13.59 -10.00
CA GLU A 91 -6.29 -12.82 -11.05
C GLU A 91 -4.78 -13.12 -11.11
N GLU A 92 -4.42 -14.40 -11.19
CA GLU A 92 -3.01 -14.86 -11.17
C GLU A 92 -2.25 -14.54 -9.86
N GLY A 93 -2.95 -14.14 -8.80
CA GLY A 93 -2.41 -13.78 -7.49
C GLY A 93 -2.19 -12.27 -7.30
N LEU A 94 -2.58 -11.45 -8.28
CA LEU A 94 -2.46 -10.00 -8.19
C LEU A 94 -3.37 -9.39 -7.13
N THR A 95 -4.56 -9.98 -6.91
CA THR A 95 -5.46 -9.49 -5.87
C THR A 95 -4.85 -9.67 -4.48
N GLU A 96 -4.32 -10.85 -4.22
CA GLU A 96 -3.61 -11.15 -2.99
C GLU A 96 -2.36 -10.26 -2.83
N ALA A 97 -1.56 -10.09 -3.88
CA ALA A 97 -0.39 -9.21 -3.83
C ALA A 97 -0.74 -7.76 -3.46
N PHE A 98 -1.85 -7.26 -3.99
CA PHE A 98 -2.35 -5.93 -3.69
C PHE A 98 -2.85 -5.83 -2.25
N GLU A 99 -3.63 -6.82 -1.78
CA GLU A 99 -4.06 -6.90 -0.39
C GLU A 99 -2.85 -6.92 0.56
N LEU A 100 -1.81 -7.71 0.27
CA LEU A 100 -0.58 -7.77 1.07
C LEU A 100 0.18 -6.43 1.08
N LEU A 101 0.26 -5.75 -0.07
CA LEU A 101 0.85 -4.41 -0.16
C LEU A 101 0.13 -3.43 0.78
N MET A 102 -1.20 -3.47 0.83
CA MET A 102 -2.00 -2.61 1.71
C MET A 102 -1.79 -2.93 3.19
N VAL A 103 -1.60 -4.21 3.54
CA VAL A 103 -1.20 -4.63 4.90
C VAL A 103 0.14 -4.02 5.29
N HIS A 104 1.16 -4.17 4.44
CA HIS A 104 2.47 -3.60 4.72
C HIS A 104 2.44 -2.07 4.83
N LEU A 105 1.64 -1.40 4.00
CA LEU A 105 1.45 0.03 4.09
C LEU A 105 0.85 0.42 5.45
N GLN A 106 -0.19 -0.30 5.90
CA GLN A 106 -0.76 -0.08 7.22
C GLN A 106 0.28 -0.27 8.33
N GLU A 107 0.96 -1.42 8.35
CA GLU A 107 1.93 -1.75 9.40
C GLU A 107 3.00 -0.66 9.50
N THR A 108 3.43 -0.12 8.36
CA THR A 108 4.40 0.97 8.32
C THR A 108 3.83 2.27 8.86
N VAL A 109 2.60 2.64 8.49
CA VAL A 109 1.91 3.84 9.02
C VAL A 109 1.72 3.72 10.54
N ASP A 110 1.32 2.55 11.03
CA ASP A 110 1.04 2.30 12.45
C ASP A 110 2.33 2.28 13.31
N THR A 111 3.49 2.00 12.71
CA THR A 111 4.78 1.87 13.42
C THR A 111 5.77 3.01 13.15
N ALA A 112 5.44 3.92 12.23
CA ALA A 112 6.25 5.09 11.92
C ALA A 112 6.51 5.95 13.16
N ARG A 113 7.74 6.43 13.32
CA ARG A 113 8.10 7.32 14.42
C ARG A 113 7.69 8.76 14.11
N PRO A 114 7.51 9.62 15.13
CA PRO A 114 7.25 11.04 14.91
C PRO A 114 8.29 11.67 13.96
N GLY A 115 7.78 12.38 12.95
CA GLY A 115 8.55 12.99 11.86
C GLY A 115 8.95 12.04 10.71
N GLU A 116 8.71 10.73 10.79
CA GLU A 116 8.96 9.80 9.67
C GLU A 116 7.78 9.79 8.68
N VAL A 117 7.71 10.83 7.86
CA VAL A 117 6.57 11.09 6.96
C VAL A 117 6.77 10.58 5.53
N HIS A 118 7.93 10.00 5.20
CA HIS A 118 8.23 9.53 3.85
C HIS A 118 8.22 7.99 3.81
N LEU A 119 7.20 7.41 3.19
CA LEU A 119 7.05 5.96 3.03
C LEU A 119 7.70 5.54 1.72
N VAL A 120 8.72 4.70 1.78
CA VAL A 120 9.48 4.26 0.60
C VAL A 120 9.43 2.75 0.46
N PRO A 121 9.34 2.20 -0.77
CA PRO A 121 9.29 0.76 -0.95
C PRO A 121 10.56 0.09 -0.42
N ALA A 122 10.40 -0.90 0.46
CA ALA A 122 11.49 -1.67 1.06
C ALA A 122 11.34 -3.18 0.79
N ARG A 123 12.32 -3.99 1.21
CA ARG A 123 12.21 -5.45 1.08
C ARG A 123 11.19 -5.96 2.10
N GLY A 124 10.03 -6.43 1.62
CA GLY A 124 8.95 -6.93 2.47
C GLY A 124 7.95 -5.86 2.93
N GLY A 125 7.86 -4.71 2.24
CA GLY A 125 6.88 -3.68 2.57
C GLY A 125 7.40 -2.26 2.29
N PHE A 126 7.34 -1.40 3.30
CA PHE A 126 7.78 -0.02 3.24
C PHE A 126 8.68 0.33 4.42
N ASP A 127 9.63 1.24 4.20
CA ASP A 127 10.36 1.92 5.27
C ASP A 127 9.76 3.31 5.48
N SER A 128 9.75 3.81 6.72
CA SER A 128 9.40 5.17 7.07
C SER A 128 10.67 6.01 7.27
N LEU A 129 10.80 7.13 6.55
CA LEU A 129 11.95 8.03 6.59
C LEU A 129 11.52 9.43 7.03
N ARG A 130 12.43 10.15 7.70
CA ARG A 130 12.24 11.55 8.05
C ARG A 130 12.46 12.51 6.87
N ASP A 131 13.43 12.17 6.03
CA ASP A 131 13.80 12.96 4.87
C ASP A 131 13.30 12.29 3.59
N PRO A 132 12.99 13.07 2.54
CA PRO A 132 12.60 12.49 1.25
C PRO A 132 13.72 11.62 0.66
N PRO A 133 13.37 10.54 -0.05
CA PRO A 133 14.37 9.75 -0.76
C PRO A 133 15.09 10.62 -1.79
N VAL A 134 16.42 10.49 -1.86
CA VAL A 134 17.22 11.13 -2.90
C VAL A 134 16.79 10.56 -4.25
N SER A 135 16.16 11.39 -5.08
CA SER A 135 15.81 11.03 -6.46
C SER A 135 17.10 10.68 -7.20
N ARG A 136 17.23 9.43 -7.64
CA ARG A 136 18.30 8.99 -8.54
C ARG A 136 17.83 9.08 -9.98
#